data_AF-A0A845RQQ3-F1
#
_entry.id   AF-A0A845RQQ3-F1
#
_cell.length_a   1.000
_cell.length_b   1.000
_cell.length_c   1.000
_cell.angle_alpha   90.00
_cell.angle_beta   90.00
_cell.angle_gamma   90.00
#
_symmetry.space_group_name_H-M   'P 1'
#
loop_
_entity.id
_entity.type
_entity.pdbx_description
1 polymer ?
#
loop_
_entity_poly.entity_id
_entity_poly.type
_entity_poly.pdbx_seq_one_letter_code
_entity_poly.pdbx_strand_id
1 'polypeptide(L)'
;MNPSDIYQKAYHLHYEEGDYKEALKLYNQIISEFPSSQEATYSKSQIKNIEDGNIKAPKKQGEKTMKVKACPYCEAIITKNDSDQVPEFCPDCGKKINPREMLSLNIKETADYVNPSNTIATIIKVLGWITIIFGIIIGILMTGSNTGIALPYIIGCIITGIFMFGFSEIINLLHKINIKLK
;
A
#
# COMPACT_ATOMS: atom_id res chain seq x y z
N MET A 1 -1.19 29.11 -10.47
CA MET A 1 -1.79 27.76 -10.32
C MET A 1 -0.75 26.73 -10.71
N ASN A 2 -0.74 25.56 -10.08
CA ASN A 2 0.20 24.48 -10.41
C ASN A 2 -0.26 23.76 -11.69
N PRO A 3 0.64 23.46 -12.67
CA PRO A 3 0.28 22.70 -13.87
C PRO A 3 -0.46 21.39 -13.58
N SER A 4 -0.16 20.73 -12.45
CA SER A 4 -0.85 19.49 -12.03
C SER A 4 -2.34 19.71 -11.75
N ASP A 5 -2.69 20.79 -11.04
CA ASP A 5 -4.08 21.11 -10.70
C ASP A 5 -4.88 21.47 -11.96
N ILE A 6 -4.26 22.24 -12.87
CA ILE A 6 -4.84 22.62 -14.16
C ILE A 6 -5.07 21.35 -15.00
N TYR A 7 -4.11 20.42 -15.00
CA TYR A 7 -4.20 19.17 -15.74
C TYR A 7 -5.32 18.26 -15.21
N GLN A 8 -5.44 18.12 -13.89
CA GLN A 8 -6.51 17.33 -13.27
C GLN A 8 -7.88 17.88 -13.63
N LYS A 9 -8.04 19.21 -13.58
CA LYS A 9 -9.29 19.87 -13.99
C LYS A 9 -9.59 19.64 -15.48
N ALA A 10 -8.60 19.79 -16.35
CA ALA A 10 -8.75 19.53 -17.79
C ALA A 10 -9.15 18.07 -18.05
N TYR A 11 -8.56 17.12 -17.31
CA TYR A 11 -8.86 15.69 -17.42
C TYR A 11 -10.28 15.35 -16.96
N HIS A 12 -10.75 15.95 -15.87
CA HIS A 12 -12.14 15.81 -15.41
C HIS A 12 -13.13 16.34 -16.45
N LEU A 13 -12.88 17.53 -16.99
CA LEU A 13 -13.71 18.11 -18.05
C LEU A 13 -13.76 17.23 -19.30
N HIS A 14 -12.61 16.66 -19.70
CA HIS A 14 -12.52 15.78 -20.86
C HIS A 14 -13.30 14.48 -20.66
N TYR A 15 -13.03 13.72 -19.60
CA TYR A 15 -13.50 12.33 -19.49
C TYR A 15 -14.73 12.13 -18.60
N GLU A 16 -15.00 13.04 -17.67
CA GLU A 16 -16.11 12.93 -16.73
C GLU A 16 -17.29 13.83 -17.13
N GLU A 17 -17.01 15.07 -17.54
CA GLU A 17 -18.05 16.03 -17.96
C GLU A 17 -18.30 16.01 -19.48
N GLY A 18 -17.33 15.54 -20.27
CA GLY A 18 -17.41 15.57 -21.74
C GLY A 18 -17.32 16.97 -22.36
N ASP A 19 -16.87 17.98 -21.59
CA ASP A 19 -16.64 19.34 -22.08
C ASP A 19 -15.25 19.45 -22.72
N TYR A 20 -15.14 18.98 -23.95
CA TYR A 20 -13.90 19.03 -24.72
C TYR A 20 -13.42 20.46 -24.98
N LYS A 21 -14.33 21.43 -25.08
CA LYS A 21 -13.99 22.81 -25.42
C LYS A 21 -13.22 23.45 -24.28
N GLU A 22 -13.72 23.33 -23.06
CA GLU A 22 -13.02 23.87 -21.89
C GLU A 22 -11.80 23.01 -21.52
N ALA A 23 -11.85 21.69 -21.72
CA ALA A 23 -10.69 20.82 -21.54
C ALA A 23 -9.51 21.20 -22.47
N LEU A 24 -9.77 21.41 -23.77
CA LEU A 24 -8.76 21.83 -24.75
C LEU A 24 -8.12 23.17 -24.38
N LYS A 25 -8.92 24.11 -23.86
CA LYS A 25 -8.43 25.42 -23.42
C LYS A 25 -7.43 25.28 -22.27
N LEU A 26 -7.73 24.43 -21.28
CA LEU A 26 -6.83 24.17 -20.16
C LEU A 26 -5.57 23.39 -20.58
N TYR A 27 -5.69 22.41 -21.48
CA TYR A 27 -4.53 21.70 -22.02
C TYR A 27 -3.58 22.64 -22.78
N ASN A 28 -4.12 23.53 -23.61
CA ASN A 28 -3.33 24.53 -24.32
C ASN A 28 -2.70 25.56 -23.36
N GLN A 29 -3.40 25.93 -22.29
CA GLN A 29 -2.85 26.79 -21.25
C GLN A 29 -1.60 26.15 -20.61
N ILE A 30 -1.66 24.86 -20.26
CA ILE A 30 -0.51 24.13 -19.68
C ILE A 30 0.68 24.12 -20.65
N ILE A 31 0.43 23.89 -21.94
CA ILE A 31 1.49 23.87 -22.96
C ILE A 31 2.13 25.24 -23.15
N SER A 32 1.34 26.32 -23.06
CA SER A 32 1.82 27.69 -23.23
C SER A 32 2.57 28.21 -22.01
N GLU A 33 2.05 27.97 -20.81
CA GLU A 33 2.61 28.53 -19.57
C GLU A 33 3.70 27.63 -18.97
N PHE A 34 3.63 26.30 -19.17
CA PHE A 34 4.53 25.31 -18.57
C PHE A 34 5.12 24.33 -19.59
N PRO A 35 5.79 24.81 -20.66
CA PRO A 35 6.17 23.97 -21.80
C PRO A 35 7.15 22.83 -21.48
N SER A 36 7.93 22.94 -20.41
CA SER A 36 8.89 21.92 -19.94
C SER A 36 8.30 20.92 -18.93
N SER A 37 7.04 21.10 -18.53
CA SER A 37 6.40 20.24 -17.54
C SER A 37 6.01 18.87 -18.11
N GLN A 38 5.91 17.88 -17.23
CA GLN A 38 5.40 16.55 -17.60
C GLN A 38 3.93 16.65 -18.05
N GLU A 39 3.17 17.53 -17.41
CA GLU A 39 1.78 17.86 -17.73
C GLU A 39 1.62 18.46 -19.13
N ALA A 40 2.56 19.26 -19.62
CA ALA A 40 2.52 19.76 -21.00
C ALA A 40 2.69 18.62 -22.02
N THR A 41 3.55 17.65 -21.72
CA THR A 41 3.70 16.43 -22.55
C THR A 41 2.40 15.61 -22.55
N TYR A 42 1.78 15.45 -21.39
CA TYR A 42 0.49 14.76 -21.27
C TYR A 42 -0.64 15.51 -21.98
N SER A 43 -0.70 16.83 -21.84
CA SER A 43 -1.71 17.68 -22.46
C SER A 43 -1.70 17.55 -23.97
N LYS A 44 -0.52 17.50 -24.62
CA LYS A 44 -0.40 17.25 -26.07
C LYS A 44 -1.02 15.90 -26.49
N SER A 45 -0.80 14.86 -25.68
CA SER A 45 -1.39 13.54 -25.93
C SER A 45 -2.91 13.55 -25.79
N GLN A 46 -3.46 14.24 -24.78
CA GLN A 46 -4.90 14.34 -24.58
C GLN A 46 -5.59 15.16 -25.68
N ILE A 47 -4.98 16.25 -26.14
CA ILE A 47 -5.48 17.02 -27.29
C ILE A 47 -5.58 16.12 -28.52
N LYS A 48 -4.54 15.34 -28.81
CA LYS A 48 -4.55 14.41 -29.94
C LYS A 48 -5.67 13.36 -29.82
N ASN A 49 -5.93 12.83 -28.63
CA ASN A 49 -7.04 11.89 -28.41
C ASN A 49 -8.41 12.52 -28.71
N ILE A 50 -8.59 13.80 -28.35
CA ILE A 50 -9.83 14.55 -28.66
C ILE A 50 -9.96 14.74 -30.17
N GLU A 51 -8.88 15.15 -30.85
CA GLU A 51 -8.85 15.37 -32.30
C GLU A 51 -9.09 14.08 -33.09
N ASP A 52 -8.51 12.97 -32.65
CA ASP A 52 -8.67 11.64 -33.26
C ASP A 52 -10.01 10.98 -32.91
N GLY A 53 -10.87 11.63 -32.10
CA GLY A 53 -12.16 11.10 -31.65
C GLY A 53 -12.05 9.92 -30.68
N ASN A 54 -10.88 9.70 -30.08
CA ASN A 54 -10.63 8.64 -29.11
C ASN A 54 -11.01 9.10 -27.69
N ILE A 55 -12.31 9.15 -27.46
CA ILE A 55 -12.93 9.69 -26.22
C ILE A 55 -12.85 8.70 -25.04
N LYS A 56 -12.36 7.48 -25.28
CA LYS A 56 -12.22 6.50 -24.20
C LYS A 56 -11.04 6.91 -23.31
N ALA A 57 -11.32 7.14 -22.03
CA ALA A 57 -10.29 7.42 -21.03
C ALA A 57 -9.12 6.43 -21.16
N PRO A 58 -7.88 6.90 -21.43
CA PRO A 58 -6.73 6.03 -21.37
C PRO A 58 -6.72 5.48 -19.95
N LYS A 59 -6.74 4.14 -19.82
CA LYS A 59 -6.71 3.43 -18.54
C LYS A 59 -5.71 4.14 -17.64
N LYS A 60 -6.18 4.75 -16.55
CA LYS A 60 -5.43 5.66 -15.68
C LYS A 60 -3.97 5.24 -15.60
N GLN A 61 -3.08 5.93 -16.32
CA GLN A 61 -1.63 5.82 -16.15
C GLN A 61 -1.27 6.52 -14.84
N GLY A 62 -1.64 5.86 -13.75
CA GLY A 62 -1.33 6.20 -12.37
C GLY A 62 -0.97 4.95 -11.55
N GLU A 63 -0.69 3.83 -12.21
CA GLU A 63 -0.04 2.67 -11.61
C GLU A 63 1.15 2.38 -12.55
N LYS A 64 2.31 3.00 -12.28
CA LYS A 64 3.56 2.49 -12.85
C LYS A 64 3.67 1.06 -12.34
N THR A 65 3.31 0.07 -13.15
CA THR A 65 3.68 -1.31 -12.87
C THR A 65 5.19 -1.40 -13.02
N MET A 66 5.91 -1.10 -11.94
CA MET A 66 7.33 -1.41 -11.88
C MET A 66 7.41 -2.92 -12.04
N LYS A 67 8.15 -3.39 -13.05
CA LYS A 67 8.39 -4.81 -13.21
C LYS A 67 9.49 -5.19 -12.24
N VAL A 68 9.16 -6.02 -11.24
CA VAL A 68 10.15 -6.57 -10.32
C VAL A 68 10.66 -7.91 -10.85
N LYS A 69 11.93 -8.21 -10.58
CA LYS A 69 12.53 -9.49 -10.95
C LYS A 69 12.27 -10.52 -9.85
N ALA A 70 11.72 -11.65 -10.25
CA ALA A 70 11.40 -12.76 -9.37
C ALA A 70 12.12 -14.04 -9.80
N CYS A 71 12.28 -14.96 -8.84
CA CYS A 71 12.84 -16.28 -9.09
C CYS A 71 11.94 -17.08 -10.04
N PRO A 72 12.47 -17.67 -11.14
CA PRO A 72 11.66 -18.43 -12.09
C PRO A 72 11.11 -19.75 -11.53
N TYR A 73 11.58 -20.19 -10.37
CA TYR A 73 11.19 -21.48 -9.79
C TYR A 73 10.19 -21.37 -8.64
N CYS A 74 10.21 -20.28 -7.87
CA CYS A 74 9.36 -20.10 -6.70
C CYS A 74 8.72 -18.70 -6.63
N GLU A 75 8.89 -17.88 -7.66
CA GLU A 75 8.31 -16.55 -7.82
C GLU A 75 8.67 -15.54 -6.71
N ALA A 76 9.58 -15.91 -5.81
CA ALA A 76 10.09 -15.02 -4.77
C ALA A 76 10.78 -13.79 -5.37
N ILE A 77 10.50 -12.62 -4.80
CA ILE A 77 11.10 -11.35 -5.21
C ILE A 77 12.57 -11.35 -4.81
N ILE A 78 13.45 -11.16 -5.80
CA ILE A 78 14.90 -11.12 -5.54
C ILE A 78 15.33 -9.66 -5.40
N THR A 79 15.57 -9.23 -4.16
CA THR A 79 16.21 -7.95 -3.88
C THR A 79 17.72 -8.08 -4.13
N LYS A 80 18.31 -7.06 -4.75
CA LYS A 80 19.76 -6.98 -4.88
C LYS A 80 20.39 -6.80 -3.50
N ASN A 81 21.60 -7.34 -3.31
CA ASN A 81 22.38 -7.11 -2.09
C ASN A 81 22.97 -5.69 -2.07
N ASP A 82 23.68 -5.32 -0.99
CA ASP A 82 24.32 -4.01 -0.81
C ASP A 82 25.33 -3.67 -1.92
N SER A 83 25.75 -4.67 -2.71
CA SER A 83 26.66 -4.52 -3.85
C SER A 83 25.93 -4.45 -5.20
N ASP A 84 24.61 -4.27 -5.21
CA ASP A 84 23.77 -4.15 -6.41
C ASP A 84 23.80 -5.42 -7.31
N GLN A 85 24.28 -6.54 -6.77
CA GLN A 85 24.40 -7.83 -7.45
C GLN A 85 23.21 -8.73 -7.14
N VAL A 86 22.80 -9.49 -8.16
CA VAL A 86 21.79 -10.54 -8.03
C VAL A 86 22.43 -11.76 -7.35
N PRO A 87 21.85 -12.31 -6.28
CA PRO A 87 22.40 -13.49 -5.63
C PRO A 87 22.42 -14.69 -6.58
N GLU A 88 23.50 -15.47 -6.55
CA GLU A 88 23.68 -16.64 -7.41
C GLU A 88 22.68 -17.76 -7.06
N PHE A 89 22.19 -17.79 -5.82
CA PHE A 89 21.17 -18.72 -5.34
C PHE A 89 19.96 -17.99 -4.76
N CYS A 90 18.78 -18.56 -4.94
CA CYS A 90 17.56 -18.05 -4.37
C CYS A 90 17.57 -18.21 -2.84
N PRO A 91 17.35 -17.15 -2.05
CA PRO A 91 17.29 -17.26 -0.60
C PRO A 91 16.11 -18.09 -0.11
N ASP A 92 15.03 -18.18 -0.89
CA ASP A 92 13.81 -18.89 -0.50
C ASP A 92 13.82 -20.36 -0.93
N CYS A 93 14.16 -20.67 -2.19
CA CYS A 93 14.14 -22.06 -2.68
C CYS A 93 15.50 -22.73 -2.84
N GLY A 94 16.61 -22.01 -2.63
CA GLY A 94 17.98 -22.53 -2.72
C GLY A 94 18.45 -22.90 -4.14
N LYS A 95 17.62 -22.71 -5.17
CA LYS A 95 18.00 -22.99 -6.57
C LYS A 95 18.92 -21.91 -7.13
N LYS A 96 19.83 -22.31 -8.00
CA LYS A 96 20.70 -21.38 -8.74
C LYS A 96 19.85 -20.48 -9.63
N ILE A 97 20.03 -19.16 -9.53
CA ILE A 97 19.29 -18.19 -10.33
C ILE A 97 20.18 -17.66 -11.44
N ASN A 98 19.68 -17.73 -12.68
CA ASN A 98 20.27 -17.02 -13.80
C ASN A 98 19.57 -15.66 -13.97
N PRO A 99 20.29 -14.51 -13.88
CA PRO A 99 19.69 -13.18 -14.03
C PRO A 99 18.94 -12.96 -15.35
N ARG A 100 19.25 -13.76 -16.39
CA ARG A 100 18.57 -13.72 -17.70
C ARG A 100 17.24 -14.48 -17.72
N GLU A 101 17.02 -15.39 -16.78
CA GLU A 101 15.82 -16.23 -16.67
C GLU A 101 14.85 -15.73 -15.60
N MET A 102 15.17 -14.63 -14.93
CA MET A 102 14.29 -14.03 -13.92
C MET A 102 12.96 -13.60 -14.54
N LEU A 103 11.87 -13.98 -13.87
CA LEU A 103 10.53 -13.61 -14.28
C LEU A 103 10.29 -12.12 -13.99
N SER A 104 9.69 -11.39 -14.93
CA SER A 104 9.26 -10.01 -14.69
C SER A 104 7.80 -10.00 -14.24
N LEU A 105 7.56 -9.82 -12.94
CA LEU A 105 6.22 -9.80 -12.36
C LEU A 105 5.65 -8.38 -12.29
N ASN A 106 4.32 -8.25 -12.35
CA ASN A 106 3.62 -6.99 -12.14
C ASN A 106 3.47 -6.71 -10.64
N ILE A 107 3.80 -5.49 -10.20
CA ILE A 107 3.70 -5.10 -8.79
C ILE A 107 2.32 -5.32 -8.17
N LYS A 108 1.25 -5.24 -8.97
CA LYS A 108 -0.12 -5.40 -8.51
C LYS A 108 -0.40 -6.80 -7.95
N GLU A 109 0.25 -7.83 -8.48
CA GLU A 109 0.20 -9.19 -7.92
C GLU A 109 1.09 -9.33 -6.68
N THR A 110 2.22 -8.62 -6.62
CA THR A 110 3.11 -8.64 -5.44
C THR A 110 2.61 -7.78 -4.28
N ALA A 111 1.67 -6.87 -4.48
CA ALA A 111 1.09 -6.05 -3.42
C ALA A 111 0.38 -6.91 -2.35
N ASP A 112 -0.19 -8.04 -2.75
CA ASP A 112 -0.74 -9.07 -1.84
C ASP A 112 0.37 -9.79 -1.03
N TYR A 113 1.61 -9.78 -1.52
CA TYR A 113 2.80 -10.29 -0.82
C TYR A 113 3.42 -9.24 0.12
N VAL A 114 3.18 -7.95 -0.14
CA VAL A 114 3.78 -6.79 0.55
C VAL A 114 2.87 -6.20 1.63
N ASN A 115 1.72 -6.81 1.94
CA ASN A 115 1.00 -6.50 3.16
C ASN A 115 1.28 -7.55 4.25
N PRO A 116 2.44 -7.48 4.94
CA PRO A 116 2.85 -8.44 5.96
C PRO A 116 2.05 -8.31 7.27
N SER A 117 1.00 -7.49 7.27
CA SER A 117 0.18 -7.26 8.44
C SER A 117 -1.12 -8.05 8.31
N ASN A 118 -1.29 -9.02 9.21
CA ASN A 118 -2.57 -9.68 9.33
C ASN A 118 -3.56 -8.71 9.97
N THR A 119 -4.63 -8.35 9.26
CA THR A 119 -5.67 -7.44 9.76
C THR A 119 -6.25 -7.93 11.10
N ILE A 120 -6.40 -9.23 11.28
CA ILE A 120 -6.92 -9.84 12.53
C ILE A 120 -5.91 -9.63 13.66
N ALA A 121 -4.61 -9.84 13.42
CA ALA A 121 -3.57 -9.58 14.41
C ALA A 121 -3.57 -8.11 14.85
N THR A 122 -3.69 -7.17 13.90
CA THR A 122 -3.77 -5.73 14.19
C THR A 122 -5.00 -5.40 15.03
N ILE A 123 -6.17 -5.98 14.72
CA ILE A 123 -7.41 -5.77 15.51
C ILE A 123 -7.23 -6.28 16.94
N ILE A 124 -6.69 -7.48 17.13
CA ILE A 124 -6.47 -8.06 18.48
C ILE A 124 -5.50 -7.18 19.28
N LYS A 125 -4.46 -6.64 18.64
CA LYS A 125 -3.51 -5.72 19.27
C LYS A 125 -4.18 -4.44 19.76
N VAL A 126 -5.09 -3.87 18.97
CA VAL A 126 -5.87 -2.69 19.36
C VAL A 126 -6.84 -3.01 20.51
N LEU A 127 -7.52 -4.16 20.46
CA LEU A 127 -8.40 -4.62 21.54
C LEU A 127 -7.64 -4.82 22.86
N GLY A 128 -6.41 -5.32 22.80
CA GLY A 128 -5.52 -5.43 23.98
C GLY A 128 -5.28 -4.08 24.65
N TRP A 129 -4.94 -3.05 23.88
CA TRP A 129 -4.78 -1.68 24.41
C TRP A 129 -6.06 -1.14 25.04
N ILE A 130 -7.19 -1.30 24.36
CA ILE A 130 -8.50 -0.84 24.86
C ILE A 130 -8.81 -1.52 26.19
N THR A 131 -8.61 -2.84 26.29
CA THR A 131 -8.90 -3.62 27.50
C THR A 131 -8.06 -3.15 28.69
N ILE A 132 -6.77 -2.87 28.49
CA ILE A 132 -5.89 -2.36 29.55
C ILE A 132 -6.35 -0.97 30.01
N ILE A 133 -6.60 -0.05 29.06
CA ILE A 133 -6.98 1.32 29.38
C ILE A 133 -8.32 1.35 30.13
N PHE A 134 -9.35 0.65 29.61
CA PHE A 134 -10.64 0.57 30.27
C PHE A 134 -10.56 -0.13 31.63
N GLY A 135 -9.77 -1.21 31.74
CA GLY A 135 -9.57 -1.91 33.01
C GLY A 135 -8.95 -1.04 34.09
N ILE A 136 -7.96 -0.21 33.73
CA ILE A 136 -7.36 0.77 34.64
C ILE A 136 -8.37 1.83 35.07
N ILE A 137 -9.13 2.40 34.12
CA ILE A 137 -10.15 3.43 34.42
C ILE A 137 -11.20 2.87 35.39
N ILE A 138 -11.77 1.70 35.08
CA ILE A 138 -12.79 1.07 35.92
C ILE A 138 -12.21 0.71 37.30
N GLY A 139 -10.99 0.17 37.35
CA GLY A 139 -10.33 -0.16 38.61
C GLY A 139 -10.09 1.05 39.51
N ILE A 140 -9.68 2.19 38.94
CA ILE A 140 -9.54 3.44 39.69
C ILE A 140 -10.90 3.89 40.23
N LEU A 141 -11.96 3.85 39.40
CA LEU A 141 -13.31 4.20 39.85
C LEU A 141 -13.82 3.30 40.98
N MET A 142 -13.47 2.01 40.97
CA MET A 142 -13.83 1.06 42.04
C MET A 142 -13.09 1.30 43.36
N THR A 143 -11.96 2.02 43.34
CA THR A 143 -11.19 2.34 44.55
C THR A 143 -12.00 3.23 45.51
N GLY A 144 -12.94 4.02 45.00
CA GLY A 144 -13.83 4.85 45.83
C GLY A 144 -14.92 4.07 46.59
N SER A 145 -15.23 2.84 46.18
CA SER A 145 -16.33 2.05 46.77
C SER A 145 -15.86 0.75 47.44
N ASN A 146 -14.91 0.03 46.85
CA ASN A 146 -14.40 -1.25 47.35
C ASN A 146 -12.92 -1.45 46.98
N THR A 147 -12.04 -0.87 47.79
CA THR A 147 -10.57 -0.93 47.63
C THR A 147 -10.01 -2.35 47.55
N GLY A 148 -10.61 -3.31 48.26
CA GLY A 148 -10.11 -4.69 48.30
C GLY A 148 -10.18 -5.44 46.95
N ILE A 149 -11.05 -5.01 46.03
CA ILE A 149 -11.29 -5.69 44.75
C ILE A 149 -10.66 -4.91 43.58
N ALA A 150 -10.46 -3.60 43.74
CA ALA A 150 -9.92 -2.72 42.71
C ALA A 150 -8.54 -3.17 42.22
N LEU A 151 -7.61 -3.48 43.15
CA LEU A 151 -6.24 -3.86 42.78
C LEU A 151 -6.18 -5.21 42.05
N PRO A 152 -6.79 -6.32 42.54
CA PRO A 152 -6.86 -7.57 41.79
C PRO A 152 -7.50 -7.43 40.40
N TYR A 153 -8.51 -6.57 40.26
CA TYR A 153 -9.19 -6.33 38.99
C TYR A 153 -8.25 -5.68 37.96
N ILE A 154 -7.53 -4.62 38.34
CA ILE A 154 -6.56 -3.95 37.45
C ILE A 154 -5.48 -4.92 36.99
N ILE A 155 -4.92 -5.71 37.92
CA ILE A 155 -3.90 -6.70 37.61
C ILE A 155 -4.44 -7.74 36.62
N GLY A 156 -5.67 -8.21 36.83
CA GLY A 156 -6.35 -9.13 35.91
C GLY A 156 -6.45 -8.57 34.49
N CYS A 157 -6.93 -7.33 34.33
CA CYS A 157 -7.04 -6.68 33.02
C CYS A 157 -5.69 -6.49 32.33
N ILE A 158 -4.63 -6.16 33.08
CA ILE A 158 -3.27 -6.03 32.55
C ILE A 158 -2.78 -7.39 32.02
N ILE A 159 -2.93 -8.46 32.82
CA ILE A 159 -2.52 -9.81 32.42
C ILE A 159 -3.28 -10.23 31.15
N THR A 160 -4.59 -10.06 31.10
CA THR A 160 -5.40 -10.37 29.91
C THR A 160 -4.95 -9.59 28.68
N GLY A 161 -4.66 -8.29 28.83
CA GLY A 161 -4.14 -7.47 27.74
C GLY A 161 -2.78 -7.93 27.21
N ILE A 162 -1.86 -8.32 28.10
CA ILE A 162 -0.55 -8.89 27.73
C ILE A 162 -0.73 -10.19 26.94
N PHE A 163 -1.64 -11.06 27.36
CA PHE A 163 -1.97 -12.29 26.62
C PHE A 163 -2.49 -11.97 25.21
N MET A 164 -3.39 -11.00 25.05
CA MET A 164 -3.87 -10.58 23.73
C MET A 164 -2.73 -10.08 22.83
N PHE A 165 -1.75 -9.35 23.37
CA PHE A 165 -0.57 -8.96 22.61
C PHE A 165 0.24 -10.17 22.16
N GLY A 166 0.49 -11.13 23.06
CA GLY A 166 1.17 -12.38 22.72
C GLY A 166 0.48 -13.11 21.56
N PHE A 167 -0.84 -13.28 21.63
CA PHE A 167 -1.60 -13.91 20.54
C PHE A 167 -1.56 -13.12 19.24
N SER A 168 -1.60 -11.78 19.28
CA SER A 168 -1.52 -10.96 18.07
C SER A 168 -0.20 -11.19 17.31
N GLU A 169 0.92 -11.30 18.02
CA GLU A 169 2.22 -11.56 17.38
C GLU A 169 2.30 -13.00 16.87
N ILE A 170 1.76 -13.99 17.60
CA ILE A 170 1.70 -15.38 17.13
C ILE A 170 0.90 -15.48 15.83
N ILE A 171 -0.27 -14.84 15.75
CA ILE A 171 -1.11 -14.83 14.53
C ILE A 171 -0.39 -14.14 13.38
N ASN A 172 0.28 -13.02 13.66
CA ASN A 172 1.06 -12.30 12.66
C ASN A 172 2.21 -13.17 12.11
N LEU A 173 2.89 -13.92 12.98
CA LEU A 173 3.93 -14.87 12.58
C LEU A 173 3.38 -16.05 11.79
N LEU A 174 2.28 -16.66 12.22
CA LEU A 174 1.63 -17.75 11.48
C LEU A 174 1.20 -17.31 10.09
N HIS A 175 0.66 -16.10 9.96
CA HIS A 175 0.27 -15.54 8.67
C HIS A 175 1.47 -15.37 7.74
N LYS A 176 2.59 -14.86 8.26
CA LYS A 176 3.85 -14.74 7.51
C LYS A 176 4.37 -16.10 7.06
N ILE A 177 4.33 -17.13 7.91
CA ILE A 177 4.75 -18.49 7.55
C ILE A 177 3.84 -19.06 6.47
N ASN A 178 2.52 -18.91 6.61
CA ASN A 178 1.55 -19.41 5.62
C ASN A 178 1.72 -18.76 4.25
N ILE A 179 2.04 -17.46 4.19
CA ILE A 179 2.37 -16.77 2.94
C ILE A 179 3.64 -17.36 2.33
N LYS A 180 4.68 -17.62 3.13
CA LYS A 180 5.96 -18.19 2.66
C LYS A 180 5.87 -19.64 2.18
N LEU A 181 4.83 -20.38 2.59
CA LEU A 181 4.63 -21.79 2.21
C LEU A 181 3.74 -21.96 0.97
N LYS A 182 3.10 -20.89 0.49
CA LYS A 182 2.33 -20.87 -0.76
C LYS A 182 3.18 -20.35 -1.90
#